data_AF-A0A9X8ZZD6-F1
#
_entry.id   AF-A0A9X8ZZD6-F1
#
_cell.length_a   1.000
_cell.length_b   1.000
_cell.length_c   1.000
_cell.angle_alpha   90.00
_cell.angle_beta   90.00
_cell.angle_gamma   90.00
#
_symmetry.space_group_name_H-M   'P 1'
#
loop_
_entity.id
_entity.type
_entity.pdbx_description
1 polymer ?
#
loop_
_entity_poly.entity_id
_entity_poly.type
_entity_poly.pdbx_seq_one_letter_code
_entity_poly.pdbx_strand_id
1 'polypeptide(L)'
;SSPLVKQRYHGIIIQPNPNQLYLNGRLIHNNSHGNYRVGRHGSHYPYSIYMEPAFIFKFFYSPWNDAMKKRKLQIGPTLSQHSVRRGLGSHHLTTIEKLEKKYKYYATLT
;
A
#
# COMPACT_ATOMS: atom_id res chain seq x y z
N SER A 1 20.70 -14.90 14.05
CA SER A 1 19.30 -14.46 13.83
C SER A 1 19.14 -14.04 12.37
N SER A 2 18.13 -14.52 11.65
CA SER A 2 17.87 -14.09 10.26
C SER A 2 17.11 -12.75 10.26
N PRO A 3 17.34 -11.82 9.30
CA PRO A 3 16.53 -10.60 9.18
C PRO A 3 15.03 -10.90 9.09
N LEU A 4 14.18 -10.11 9.75
CA LEU A 4 12.71 -10.31 9.78
C LEU A 4 12.10 -10.45 8.37
N VAL A 5 12.62 -9.71 7.39
CA VAL A 5 12.21 -9.82 5.97
C VAL A 5 12.44 -11.21 5.37
N LYS A 6 13.44 -11.95 5.87
CA LYS A 6 13.78 -13.30 5.40
C LYS A 6 13.06 -14.39 6.19
N GLN A 7 12.43 -14.07 7.32
CA GLN A 7 11.72 -15.04 8.17
C GLN A 7 10.33 -15.42 7.63
N ARG A 8 9.76 -14.64 6.70
CA ARG A 8 8.59 -14.96 5.85
C ARG A 8 7.33 -15.51 6.53
N TYR A 9 7.14 -15.34 7.84
CA TYR A 9 5.98 -15.91 8.54
C TYR A 9 4.62 -15.31 8.11
N HIS A 10 4.57 -14.05 7.64
CA HIS A 10 3.33 -13.35 7.28
C HIS A 10 3.46 -12.39 6.07
N GLY A 11 4.47 -12.58 5.20
CA GLY A 11 4.78 -11.62 4.14
C GLY A 11 4.94 -12.27 2.77
N ILE A 12 4.38 -11.64 1.73
CA ILE A 12 4.52 -12.04 0.34
C ILE A 12 5.62 -11.22 -0.34
N ILE A 13 6.48 -11.86 -1.13
CA ILE A 13 7.41 -11.15 -2.02
C ILE A 13 6.77 -11.13 -3.40
N ILE A 14 6.29 -9.96 -3.81
CA ILE A 14 5.84 -9.76 -5.18
C ILE A 14 7.09 -9.59 -6.04
N GLN A 15 7.41 -10.63 -6.82
CA GLN A 15 8.52 -10.56 -7.76
C GLN A 15 8.22 -9.49 -8.82
N PRO A 16 9.22 -8.66 -9.18
CA PRO A 16 9.04 -7.72 -10.27
C PRO A 16 8.75 -8.47 -11.57
N ASN A 17 7.64 -8.14 -12.23
CA ASN A 17 7.33 -8.63 -13.56
C ASN A 17 7.74 -7.54 -14.56
N PRO A 18 8.70 -7.79 -15.48
CA PRO A 18 9.19 -6.79 -16.41
C PRO A 18 8.11 -6.25 -17.37
N ASN A 19 7.03 -7.02 -17.60
CA ASN A 19 5.91 -6.61 -18.45
C ASN A 19 4.77 -5.94 -17.68
N GLN A 20 4.91 -5.77 -16.36
CA GLN A 20 3.88 -5.17 -15.53
C GLN A 20 4.41 -3.88 -14.91
N LEU A 21 3.76 -2.76 -15.21
CA LEU A 21 4.03 -1.52 -14.51
C LEU A 21 3.88 -1.79 -13.00
N TYR A 22 4.88 -1.43 -12.20
CA TYR A 22 4.75 -1.56 -10.75
C TYR A 22 3.71 -0.53 -10.27
N LEU A 23 2.42 -0.90 -10.28
CA LEU A 23 1.23 -0.10 -9.93
C LEU A 23 1.21 0.43 -8.50
N ASN A 24 2.29 0.14 -7.79
CA ASN A 24 2.44 0.19 -6.37
C ASN A 24 3.70 1.00 -6.01
N GLY A 25 4.37 1.59 -7.01
CA GLY A 25 5.52 2.46 -6.84
C GLY A 25 5.18 3.67 -5.97
N ARG A 26 6.17 4.11 -5.21
CA ARG A 26 6.17 5.43 -4.59
C ARG A 26 7.34 6.17 -5.19
N LEU A 27 7.12 7.42 -5.58
CA LEU A 27 8.24 8.29 -5.89
C LEU A 27 8.93 8.66 -4.58
N ILE A 28 10.22 8.38 -4.52
CA ILE A 28 11.11 8.81 -3.45
C ILE A 28 12.07 9.81 -4.08
N HIS A 29 12.08 11.03 -3.58
CA HIS A 29 13.04 12.06 -3.99
C HIS A 29 13.49 12.86 -2.78
N ASN A 30 14.66 13.50 -2.88
CA ASN A 30 15.20 14.39 -1.86
C ASN A 30 15.01 15.89 -2.19
N ASN A 31 14.28 16.23 -3.26
CA ASN A 31 13.96 17.62 -3.58
C ASN A 31 13.17 18.29 -2.45
N SER A 32 13.46 19.56 -2.20
CA SER A 32 12.81 20.38 -1.17
C SER A 32 11.31 20.64 -1.43
N HIS A 33 10.86 20.46 -2.67
CA HIS A 33 9.47 20.64 -3.08
C HIS A 33 8.84 19.34 -3.60
N GLY A 34 7.54 19.18 -3.40
CA GLY A 34 6.85 17.92 -3.70
C GLY A 34 6.61 17.65 -5.19
N ASN A 35 6.36 18.67 -6.02
CA ASN A 35 5.98 18.57 -7.44
C ASN A 35 5.24 17.26 -7.87
N TYR A 36 4.32 16.80 -7.02
CA TYR A 36 3.58 15.56 -7.20
C TYR A 36 2.20 15.85 -7.80
N ARG A 37 1.67 14.88 -8.54
CA ARG A 37 0.25 14.86 -8.90
C ARG A 37 -0.61 14.52 -7.69
N VAL A 38 -1.91 14.77 -7.81
CA VAL A 38 -2.92 14.41 -6.80
C VAL A 38 -2.74 12.96 -6.33
N GLY A 39 -2.78 12.75 -5.02
CA GLY A 39 -2.57 11.43 -4.40
C GLY A 39 -1.11 10.95 -4.36
N ARG A 40 -0.14 11.76 -4.82
CA ARG A 40 1.30 11.43 -4.84
C ARG A 40 1.62 10.15 -5.62
N HIS A 41 0.77 9.82 -6.60
CA HIS A 41 0.92 8.65 -7.47
C HIS A 41 1.78 8.94 -8.71
N GLY A 42 2.14 10.20 -8.95
CA GLY A 42 3.04 10.61 -10.03
C GLY A 42 3.70 11.94 -9.72
N SER A 43 4.67 12.35 -10.54
CA SER A 43 5.33 13.66 -10.45
C SER A 43 5.75 14.17 -11.82
N HIS A 44 6.22 15.41 -11.87
CA HIS A 44 6.84 15.98 -13.07
C HIS A 44 8.37 15.78 -13.12
N TYR A 45 8.96 15.10 -12.13
CA TYR A 45 10.38 14.76 -12.18
C TYR A 45 10.66 13.71 -13.26
N PRO A 46 11.83 13.78 -13.92
CA PRO A 46 12.29 12.72 -14.80
C PRO A 46 12.31 11.37 -14.07
N TYR A 47 11.84 10.33 -14.75
CA TYR A 47 11.98 8.96 -14.24
C TYR A 47 13.45 8.57 -14.21
N SER A 48 13.90 8.02 -13.09
CA SER A 48 15.22 7.41 -12.95
C SER A 48 15.07 6.05 -12.28
N ILE A 49 15.85 5.08 -12.75
CA ILE A 49 15.91 3.76 -12.15
C ILE A 49 16.91 3.84 -11.00
N TYR A 50 16.48 3.45 -9.80
CA TYR A 50 17.38 3.26 -8.67
C TYR A 50 18.08 1.91 -8.85
N MET A 51 19.40 1.94 -9.07
CA MET A 51 20.19 0.76 -9.44
C MET A 51 20.66 -0.07 -8.24
N GLU A 52 20.59 0.49 -7.03
CA GLU A 52 21.02 -0.20 -5.81
C GLU A 52 19.91 -1.11 -5.25
N PRO A 53 20.25 -2.17 -4.51
CA PRO A 53 19.27 -3.02 -3.86
C PRO A 53 18.39 -2.22 -2.87
N ALA A 54 17.12 -2.01 -3.23
CA ALA A 54 16.11 -1.41 -2.37
C ALA A 54 14.94 -2.37 -2.12
N PHE A 55 14.44 -2.37 -0.89
CA PHE A 55 13.25 -3.11 -0.49
C PHE A 55 12.14 -2.15 -0.09
N ILE A 56 10.95 -2.33 -0.66
CA ILE A 56 9.75 -1.60 -0.25
C ILE A 56 8.91 -2.53 0.63
N PHE A 57 8.82 -2.19 1.91
CA PHE A 57 7.94 -2.89 2.84
C PHE A 57 6.53 -2.32 2.79
N LYS A 58 5.55 -3.20 2.56
CA LYS A 58 4.13 -2.84 2.55
C LYS A 58 3.39 -3.66 3.57
N PHE A 59 2.85 -2.96 4.57
CA PHE A 59 2.13 -3.56 5.68
C PHE A 59 0.61 -3.62 5.42
N PHE A 60 0.19 -3.75 4.17
CA PHE A 60 -1.22 -3.84 3.80
C PHE A 60 -1.81 -5.14 4.32
N TYR A 61 -2.91 -5.03 5.09
CA TYR A 61 -3.56 -6.19 5.70
C TYR A 61 -2.58 -7.09 6.46
N SER A 62 -1.51 -6.51 7.04
CA SER A 62 -0.71 -7.20 8.06
C SER A 62 -1.59 -7.54 9.26
N PRO A 63 -1.14 -8.41 10.19
CA PRO A 63 -1.84 -8.63 11.45
C PRO A 63 -1.92 -7.30 12.22
N TRP A 64 -2.98 -6.55 11.96
CA TRP A 64 -3.25 -5.26 12.58
C TRP A 64 -3.78 -5.50 13.98
N ASN A 65 -3.31 -4.69 14.92
CA ASN A 65 -3.97 -4.61 16.22
C ASN A 65 -5.29 -3.83 16.11
N ASP A 66 -6.05 -3.82 17.20
CA ASP A 66 -7.37 -3.19 17.24
C ASP A 66 -7.30 -1.67 16.99
N ALA A 67 -6.24 -1.01 17.47
CA ALA A 67 -6.04 0.42 17.24
C ALA A 67 -5.88 0.73 15.73
N MET A 68 -5.09 -0.05 15.00
CA MET A 68 -4.90 0.09 13.56
C MET A 68 -6.20 -0.19 12.79
N LYS A 69 -6.92 -1.26 13.16
CA LYS A 69 -8.23 -1.60 12.57
C LYS A 69 -9.23 -0.46 12.77
N LYS A 70 -9.34 0.06 14.00
CA LYS A 70 -10.20 1.20 14.35
C LYS A 70 -9.85 2.44 13.53
N ARG A 71 -8.56 2.77 13.42
CA ARG A 71 -8.10 3.92 12.62
C ARG A 71 -8.43 3.77 11.14
N LYS A 72 -8.31 2.56 10.58
CA LYS A 72 -8.67 2.27 9.19
C LYS A 72 -10.18 2.43 8.95
N LEU A 73 -11.01 1.91 9.86
CA LEU A 73 -12.47 1.97 9.78
C LEU A 73 -13.01 3.40 9.95
N GLN A 74 -12.29 4.26 10.69
CA GLN A 74 -12.66 5.67 10.86
C GLN A 74 -12.71 6.47 9.54
N ILE A 75 -11.94 6.08 8.52
CA ILE A 75 -11.79 6.89 7.29
C ILE A 75 -13.00 6.75 6.35
N GLY A 76 -13.59 5.55 6.27
CA GLY A 76 -14.69 5.27 5.34
C GLY A 76 -15.86 6.25 5.48
N PRO A 77 -16.38 6.47 6.71
CA PRO A 77 -17.48 7.41 6.96
C PRO A 77 -17.17 8.88 6.63
N THR A 78 -15.89 9.29 6.55
CA THR A 78 -15.53 10.68 6.25
C THR A 78 -15.45 10.97 4.75
N LEU A 79 -15.72 9.98 3.89
CA LEU A 79 -15.70 10.17 2.44
C LEU A 79 -16.95 10.91 1.95
N SER A 80 -16.75 11.90 1.08
CA SER A 80 -17.88 12.61 0.45
C SER A 80 -18.66 11.70 -0.49
N GLN A 81 -19.97 11.93 -0.61
CA GLN A 81 -20.82 11.20 -1.57
C GLN A 81 -20.28 11.29 -3.01
N HIS A 82 -19.75 12.45 -3.41
CA HIS A 82 -19.12 12.62 -4.71
C HIS A 82 -17.94 11.66 -4.91
N SER A 83 -17.05 11.55 -3.91
CA SER A 83 -15.88 10.65 -3.97
C SER A 83 -16.33 9.19 -4.07
N VAL A 84 -17.30 8.78 -3.25
CA VAL A 84 -17.84 7.43 -3.24
C VAL A 84 -18.45 7.06 -4.61
N ARG A 85 -19.28 7.93 -5.19
CA ARG A 85 -19.88 7.71 -6.52
C ARG A 85 -18.83 7.59 -7.64
N ARG A 86 -17.71 8.29 -7.52
CA ARG A 86 -16.60 8.26 -8.48
C ARG A 86 -15.59 7.15 -8.18
N GLY A 87 -15.84 6.29 -7.19
CA GLY A 87 -14.94 5.21 -6.79
C GLY A 87 -13.65 5.69 -6.10
N LEU A 88 -13.53 6.97 -5.76
CA LEU A 88 -12.36 7.55 -5.12
C LEU A 88 -12.34 7.18 -3.64
N GLY A 89 -11.21 6.62 -3.18
CA GLY A 89 -11.07 6.20 -1.78
C GLY A 89 -11.88 4.95 -1.42
N SER A 90 -12.44 4.23 -2.39
CA SER A 90 -13.28 3.03 -2.18
C SER A 90 -12.66 1.96 -1.28
N HIS A 91 -11.33 1.84 -1.27
CA HIS A 91 -10.57 0.96 -0.38
C HIS A 91 -10.69 1.31 1.13
N HIS A 92 -11.30 2.44 1.50
CA HIS A 92 -11.68 2.79 2.87
C HIS A 92 -13.11 2.37 3.23
N LEU A 93 -13.95 2.04 2.24
CA LEU A 93 -15.30 1.53 2.46
C LEU A 93 -15.24 0.03 2.78
N THR A 94 -14.93 -0.27 4.04
CA THR A 94 -14.67 -1.63 4.50
C THR A 94 -15.30 -1.89 5.87
N THR A 95 -15.33 -3.15 6.28
CA THR A 95 -15.81 -3.59 7.60
C THR A 95 -14.73 -4.43 8.27
N ILE A 96 -14.86 -4.66 9.57
CA ILE A 96 -13.91 -5.49 10.32
C ILE A 96 -13.80 -6.90 9.71
N GLU A 97 -14.93 -7.51 9.33
CA GLU A 97 -14.98 -8.83 8.71
C GLU A 97 -14.28 -8.84 7.35
N LYS A 98 -14.45 -7.77 6.55
CA LYS A 98 -13.76 -7.63 5.27
C LYS A 98 -12.25 -7.47 5.46
N LEU A 99 -11.81 -6.73 6.49
CA LEU A 99 -10.39 -6.61 6.82
C LEU A 99 -9.79 -7.97 7.20
N GLU A 100 -10.46 -8.72 8.08
CA GLU A 100 -10.03 -10.06 8.49
C GLU A 100 -10.00 -11.05 7.33
N LYS A 101 -11.03 -11.04 6.48
CA LYS A 101 -11.07 -11.88 5.28
C LYS A 101 -9.90 -11.58 4.33
N LYS A 102 -9.55 -10.30 4.15
CA LYS A 102 -8.41 -9.88 3.32
C LYS A 102 -7.08 -10.28 3.94
N TYR A 103 -6.89 -10.11 5.25
CA TYR A 103 -5.70 -10.58 5.95
C TYR A 103 -5.51 -12.08 5.75
N LYS A 104 -6.53 -12.90 6.05
CA LYS A 104 -6.47 -14.36 5.87
C LYS A 104 -6.12 -14.74 4.44
N TYR A 105 -6.75 -14.11 3.45
CA TYR A 105 -6.45 -14.35 2.04
C TYR A 105 -4.99 -14.07 1.68
N TYR A 106 -4.44 -12.92 2.09
CA TYR A 106 -3.04 -12.58 1.79
C TYR A 106 -2.03 -13.38 2.62
N ALA A 107 -2.37 -13.78 3.84
CA ALA A 107 -1.52 -14.60 4.69
C ALA A 107 -1.33 -16.02 4.12
N THR A 108 -2.25 -16.50 3.29
CA THR A 108 -2.17 -17.82 2.63
C THR A 108 -1.61 -17.76 1.20
N LEU A 109 -1.36 -16.57 0.66
CA LEU A 109 -0.70 -16.41 -0.65
C LEU A 109 0.82 -16.60 -0.47
N THR A 110 1.26 -17.83 -0.24
CA THR A 110 2.68 -18.19 -0.23
C THR A 110 3.24 -18.33 -1.64
#